data_AF-A0A535FED6-F1
#
_entry.id   AF-A0A535FED6-F1
#
_cell.length_a   1.000
_cell.length_b   1.000
_cell.length_c   1.000
_cell.angle_alpha   90.00
_cell.angle_beta   90.00
_cell.angle_gamma   90.00
#
_symmetry.space_group_name_H-M   'P 1'
#
loop_
_entity.id
_entity.type
_entity.pdbx_description
1 polymer ?
#
loop_
_entity_poly.entity_id
_entity_poly.type
_entity_poly.pdbx_seq_one_letter_code
_entity_poly.pdbx_strand_id
1 'polypeptide(L)'
;MGGTRLPSDQHLVECIHLLLEAEYYLQYSFTSCGFFFEDLDRIEPRNDIAFARRAISLFWQAVAVDLQHDFLKDLKHAKSWRTKLTGLDLYKQLPIVKPGLLPPL
;
A
#
# COMPACT_ATOMS: atom_id res chain seq x y z
N MET A 1 -38.86 -19.59 7.67
CA MET A 1 -37.86 -18.51 7.65
C MET A 1 -36.96 -18.68 8.86
N GLY A 2 -35.77 -19.24 8.65
CA GLY A 2 -34.79 -19.43 9.71
C GLY A 2 -33.41 -19.48 9.06
N GLY A 3 -32.87 -18.30 8.75
CA GLY A 3 -31.49 -18.20 8.29
C GLY A 3 -30.58 -18.56 9.46
N THR A 4 -30.02 -19.77 9.42
CA THR A 4 -28.98 -20.20 10.34
C THR A 4 -27.82 -19.21 10.21
N ARG A 5 -27.64 -18.32 11.19
CA ARG A 5 -26.42 -17.52 11.27
C ARG A 5 -25.30 -18.52 11.52
N LEU A 6 -24.41 -18.70 10.54
CA LEU A 6 -23.13 -19.35 10.79
C LEU A 6 -22.44 -18.56 11.91
N PRO A 7 -21.84 -19.20 12.92
CA PRO A 7 -20.96 -18.51 13.84
C PRO A 7 -19.79 -17.99 13.00
N SER A 8 -19.83 -16.71 12.64
CA SER A 8 -18.74 -16.07 11.93
C SER A 8 -17.56 -16.01 12.88
N ASP A 9 -16.45 -16.64 12.50
CA ASP A 9 -15.18 -16.41 13.18
C ASP A 9 -14.86 -14.91 13.07
N GLN A 10 -14.93 -14.23 14.21
CA GLN A 10 -14.77 -12.78 14.31
C GLN A 10 -13.42 -12.33 13.75
N HIS A 11 -12.38 -13.15 13.93
CA HIS A 11 -11.05 -12.87 13.41
C HIS A 11 -11.03 -12.97 11.89
N LEU A 12 -11.66 -14.00 11.31
CA LEU A 12 -11.82 -14.13 9.85
C LEU A 12 -12.57 -12.94 9.26
N VAL A 13 -13.64 -12.48 9.90
CA VAL A 13 -14.40 -11.29 9.46
C VAL A 13 -13.51 -10.05 9.45
N GLU A 14 -12.70 -9.85 10.50
CA GLU A 14 -11.76 -8.73 10.59
C GLU A 14 -10.67 -8.78 9.50
N CYS A 15 -10.06 -9.96 9.28
CA CYS A 15 -9.09 -10.17 8.21
C CYS A 15 -9.69 -9.85 6.84
N ILE A 16 -10.92 -10.30 6.56
CA ILE A 16 -11.60 -10.03 5.29
C ILE A 16 -11.84 -8.53 5.12
N HIS A 17 -12.29 -7.83 6.17
CA HIS A 17 -12.48 -6.37 6.11
C HIS A 17 -11.18 -5.64 5.79
N LEU A 18 -10.07 -6.00 6.43
CA LEU A 18 -8.76 -5.42 6.17
C LEU A 18 -8.30 -5.69 4.73
N LEU A 19 -8.51 -6.91 4.22
CA LEU A 19 -8.13 -7.28 2.84
C LEU A 19 -8.98 -6.55 1.80
N LEU A 20 -10.28 -6.37 2.01
CA LEU A 20 -11.14 -5.58 1.11
C LEU A 20 -10.75 -4.09 1.11
N GLU A 21 -10.40 -3.53 2.28
CA GLU A 21 -9.86 -2.17 2.34
C GLU A 21 -8.49 -2.08 1.64
N ALA A 22 -7.64 -3.11 1.77
CA ALA A 22 -6.36 -3.18 1.08
C ALA A 22 -6.53 -3.16 -0.44
N GLU A 23 -7.50 -3.91 -0.97
CA GLU A 23 -7.84 -3.92 -2.40
C GLU A 23 -8.27 -2.53 -2.89
N TYR A 24 -9.11 -1.84 -2.12
CA TYR A 24 -9.52 -0.47 -2.43
C TYR A 24 -8.31 0.46 -2.59
N TYR A 25 -7.36 0.45 -1.65
CA TYR A 25 -6.16 1.29 -1.76
C TYR A 25 -5.20 0.83 -2.86
N LEU A 26 -5.14 -0.47 -3.14
CA LEU A 26 -4.35 -0.98 -4.27
C LEU A 26 -4.89 -0.44 -5.59
N GLN A 27 -6.20 -0.42 -5.79
CA GLN A 27 -6.81 0.18 -6.98
C GLN A 27 -6.49 1.68 -7.09
N TYR A 28 -6.52 2.41 -5.96
CA TYR A 28 -6.13 3.82 -5.92
C TYR A 28 -4.65 4.05 -6.26
N SER A 29 -3.76 3.09 -6.00
CA SER A 29 -2.35 3.21 -6.41
C SER A 29 -2.11 3.06 -7.92
N PHE A 30 -3.14 2.65 -8.67
CA PHE A 30 -3.09 2.53 -10.13
C PHE A 30 -3.83 3.67 -10.84
N THR A 31 -4.01 4.82 -10.18
CA THR A 31 -4.69 5.96 -10.82
C THR A 31 -3.86 6.51 -11.97
N SER A 32 -4.51 6.77 -13.11
CA SER A 32 -3.80 7.03 -14.38
C SER A 32 -2.90 8.27 -14.34
N CYS A 33 -3.16 9.23 -13.46
CA CYS A 33 -2.37 10.44 -13.36
C CYS A 33 -0.90 10.17 -12.97
N GLY A 34 -0.62 9.20 -12.11
CA GLY A 34 0.78 8.87 -11.78
C GLY A 34 1.53 8.14 -12.89
N PHE A 35 0.83 7.56 -13.87
CA PHE A 35 1.42 6.92 -15.06
C PHE A 35 1.47 7.85 -16.28
N PHE A 36 0.68 8.92 -16.28
CA PHE A 36 0.58 9.86 -17.41
C PHE A 36 1.63 10.98 -17.34
N PHE A 37 2.04 11.38 -16.13
CA PHE A 37 3.06 12.42 -15.95
C PHE A 37 4.47 11.82 -15.81
N GLU A 38 5.41 12.30 -16.62
CA GLU A 38 6.73 11.67 -16.80
C GLU A 38 7.70 11.82 -15.61
N ASP A 39 7.49 12.78 -14.69
CA ASP A 39 8.41 13.02 -13.56
C ASP A 39 7.88 12.44 -12.25
N LEU A 40 8.68 11.54 -11.66
CA LEU A 40 8.42 10.87 -10.39
C LEU A 40 8.29 11.85 -9.20
N ASP A 41 8.88 13.04 -9.28
CA ASP A 41 8.87 14.02 -8.20
C ASP A 41 7.53 14.73 -7.98
N ARG A 42 6.59 14.58 -8.91
CA ARG A 42 5.29 15.24 -8.80
C ARG A 42 4.45 14.62 -7.67
N ILE A 43 3.34 15.29 -7.36
CA ILE A 43 2.46 14.86 -6.27
C ILE A 43 1.73 13.56 -6.61
N GLU A 44 1.46 13.32 -7.88
CA GLU A 44 0.67 12.17 -8.34
C GLU A 44 1.40 10.83 -8.08
N PRO A 45 2.67 10.62 -8.50
CA PRO A 45 3.39 9.39 -8.15
C PRO A 45 3.60 9.21 -6.63
N ARG A 46 3.76 10.32 -5.88
CA ARG A 46 3.85 10.27 -4.41
C ARG A 46 2.55 9.74 -3.78
N ASN A 47 1.40 10.14 -4.31
CA ASN A 47 0.09 9.65 -3.85
C ASN A 47 -0.07 8.17 -4.16
N ASP A 48 0.28 7.72 -5.37
CA ASP A 48 0.21 6.31 -5.74
C ASP A 48 1.08 5.43 -4.83
N ILE A 49 2.31 5.85 -4.55
CA ILE A 49 3.20 5.16 -3.60
C ILE A 49 2.59 5.14 -2.19
N ALA A 50 1.95 6.23 -1.76
CA ALA A 50 1.30 6.30 -0.45
C ALA A 50 0.08 5.36 -0.35
N PHE A 51 -0.71 5.25 -1.41
CA PHE A 51 -1.83 4.31 -1.49
C PHE A 51 -1.36 2.85 -1.52
N ALA A 52 -0.32 2.54 -2.30
CA ALA A 52 0.28 1.20 -2.31
C ALA A 52 0.82 0.83 -0.91
N ARG A 53 1.49 1.75 -0.23
CA ARG A 53 1.93 1.57 1.17
C ARG A 53 0.77 1.29 2.11
N ARG A 54 -0.37 1.97 1.93
CA ARG A 54 -1.56 1.74 2.75
C ARG A 54 -2.14 0.35 2.51
N ALA A 55 -2.20 -0.10 1.26
CA ALA A 55 -2.61 -1.48 0.94
C ALA A 55 -1.68 -2.51 1.60
N ILE A 56 -0.37 -2.32 1.52
CA ILE A 56 0.63 -3.20 2.17
C ILE A 56 0.45 -3.22 3.70
N SER A 57 0.22 -2.06 4.32
CA SER A 57 -0.06 -1.94 5.75
C SER A 57 -1.27 -2.78 6.18
N LEU A 58 -2.37 -2.72 5.42
CA LEU A 58 -3.60 -3.47 5.70
C LEU A 58 -3.40 -4.98 5.46
N PHE A 59 -2.71 -5.35 4.39
CA PHE A 59 -2.37 -6.74 4.08
C PHE A 59 -1.51 -7.38 5.18
N TRP A 60 -0.49 -6.65 5.65
CA TRP A 60 0.34 -7.08 6.77
C TRP A 60 -0.48 -7.31 8.04
N GLN A 61 -1.39 -6.39 8.38
CA GLN A 61 -2.26 -6.54 9.55
C GLN A 61 -3.22 -7.73 9.43
N ALA A 62 -3.68 -8.05 8.23
CA ALA A 62 -4.62 -9.13 8.01
C ALA A 62 -3.98 -10.53 8.06
N VAL A 63 -2.79 -10.70 7.48
CA VAL A 63 -2.20 -12.04 7.26
C VAL A 63 -0.70 -12.15 7.59
N ALA A 64 -0.07 -11.09 8.11
CA ALA A 64 1.35 -11.05 8.48
C ALA A 64 2.31 -11.47 7.34
N VAL A 65 1.98 -11.11 6.10
CA VAL A 65 2.83 -11.31 4.92
C VAL A 65 3.43 -9.96 4.51
N ASP A 66 4.76 -9.90 4.48
CA ASP A 66 5.50 -8.69 4.17
C ASP A 66 5.63 -8.50 2.65
N LEU A 67 4.78 -7.62 2.10
CA LEU A 67 4.87 -7.16 0.71
C LEU A 67 5.72 -5.90 0.55
N GLN A 68 6.16 -5.27 1.64
CA GLN A 68 6.96 -4.05 1.60
C GLN A 68 8.34 -4.32 0.99
N HIS A 69 8.96 -5.45 1.34
CA HIS A 69 10.31 -5.76 0.90
C HIS A 69 10.47 -5.70 -0.63
N ASP A 70 9.65 -6.46 -1.36
CA ASP A 70 9.70 -6.51 -2.82
C ASP A 70 9.24 -5.19 -3.45
N PHE A 71 8.23 -4.52 -2.86
CA PHE A 71 7.79 -3.21 -3.32
C PHE A 71 8.90 -2.16 -3.26
N LEU A 72 9.67 -2.11 -2.17
CA LEU A 72 10.81 -1.18 -2.03
C LEU A 72 11.94 -1.50 -2.99
N LYS A 73 12.15 -2.79 -3.29
CA LYS A 73 13.13 -3.24 -4.29
C LYS A 73 12.76 -2.73 -5.68
N ASP A 74 11.50 -2.82 -6.06
CA ASP A 74 11.00 -2.31 -7.34
C ASP A 74 11.09 -0.77 -7.41
N LEU A 75 10.65 -0.08 -6.36
CA LEU A 75 10.69 1.39 -6.27
C LEU A 75 12.10 1.97 -6.38
N LYS A 76 13.15 1.22 -6.00
CA LYS A 76 14.55 1.66 -6.13
C LYS A 76 14.96 1.86 -7.60
N HIS A 77 14.30 1.20 -8.54
CA HIS A 77 14.61 1.29 -9.97
C HIS A 77 13.93 2.48 -10.66
N ALA A 78 12.77 2.93 -10.17
CA ALA A 78 12.09 4.12 -10.65
C ALA A 78 12.81 5.38 -10.18
N LYS A 79 13.11 6.32 -11.09
CA LYS A 79 13.87 7.54 -10.79
C LYS A 79 13.25 8.77 -11.45
N SER A 80 13.19 9.87 -10.70
CA SER A 80 12.96 11.18 -11.29
C SER A 80 14.09 11.51 -12.27
N TRP A 81 13.75 11.92 -13.49
CA TRP A 81 14.75 12.38 -14.44
C TRP A 81 15.35 13.74 -14.04
N ARG A 82 14.61 14.53 -13.24
CA ARG A 82 14.97 15.87 -12.77
C ARG A 82 15.88 15.87 -11.54
N THR A 83 15.51 15.19 -10.46
CA THR A 83 16.29 15.21 -9.20
C THR A 83 17.08 13.93 -8.96
N LYS A 84 16.84 12.88 -9.75
CA LYS A 84 17.39 11.52 -9.55
C LYS A 84 16.91 10.83 -8.27
N LEU A 85 15.96 11.40 -7.53
CA LEU A 85 15.30 10.72 -6.42
C LEU A 85 14.65 9.44 -6.93
N THR A 86 14.83 8.35 -6.19
CA THR A 86 14.20 7.06 -6.48
C THR A 86 12.82 6.98 -5.85
N GLY A 87 11.98 6.05 -6.32
CA GLY A 87 10.70 5.76 -5.66
C GLY A 87 10.89 5.34 -4.21
N LEU A 88 12.01 4.66 -3.90
CA LEU A 88 12.39 4.29 -2.53
C LEU A 88 12.66 5.53 -1.66
N ASP A 89 13.31 6.55 -2.21
CA ASP A 89 13.55 7.81 -1.49
C ASP A 89 12.23 8.52 -1.21
N LEU A 90 11.32 8.55 -2.19
CA LEU A 90 9.99 9.13 -2.01
C LEU A 90 9.17 8.37 -0.97
N TYR A 91 9.23 7.03 -0.97
CA TYR A 91 8.58 6.18 0.03
C TYR A 91 9.05 6.54 1.45
N LYS A 92 10.37 6.69 1.65
CA LYS A 92 10.96 7.04 2.95
C LYS A 92 10.60 8.44 3.43
N GLN A 93 10.24 9.34 2.52
CA GLN A 93 9.78 10.70 2.85
C GLN A 93 8.30 10.76 3.27
N LEU A 94 7.54 9.68 3.07
CA LEU A 94 6.14 9.64 3.48
C LEU A 94 6.01 9.72 5.01
N PRO A 95 4.87 10.21 5.53
CA PRO A 95 4.65 10.32 6.97
C PRO A 95 4.89 9.00 7.72
N ILE A 96 5.43 9.11 8.93
CA ILE A 96 5.73 7.97 9.80
C ILE A 96 4.42 7.28 10.19
N VAL A 97 4.39 5.95 10.04
CA VAL A 97 3.28 5.09 10.47
C VAL A 97 3.62 4.53 11.85
N LYS A 98 2.61 4.35 12.71
CA LYS A 98 2.82 3.76 14.04
C LYS A 98 3.46 2.36 13.92
N PRO A 99 4.42 2.01 14.80
CA PRO A 99 4.98 0.67 14.85
C PRO A 99 3.89 -0.40 14.96
N GLY A 100 4.08 -1.53 14.27
CA GLY A 100 3.11 -2.63 14.24
C GLY A 100 1.99 -2.51 13.20
N LEU A 101 1.83 -1.34 12.56
CA LEU A 101 0.85 -1.16 11.47
C LEU A 101 1.45 -1.29 10.07
N LEU A 102 2.77 -1.40 9.95
CA LEU A 102 3.49 -1.53 8.69
C LEU A 102 4.70 -2.46 8.93
N PRO A 103 5.13 -3.26 7.94
CA PRO A 103 6.38 -4.00 8.06
C PRO A 103 7.56 -3.06 8.37
N PRO A 104 8.56 -3.51 9.13
CA PRO A 104 9.75 -2.73 9.38
C PRO A 104 10.51 -2.44 8.07
N LEU A 105 11.16 -1.27 8.02
CA LEU A 105 12.00 -0.84 6.88
C LEU A 105 13.34 -1.58 6.83
#